data_AF-A0A239AJG8-F1
#
_entry.id   AF-A0A239AJG8-F1
#
_cell.length_a   1.000
_cell.length_b   1.000
_cell.length_c   1.000
_cell.angle_alpha   90.00
_cell.angle_beta   90.00
_cell.angle_gamma   90.00
#
_symmetry.space_group_name_H-M   'P 1'
#
loop_
_entity.id
_entity.type
_entity.pdbx_description
1 polymer ?
#
loop_
_entity_poly.entity_id
_entity_poly.type
_entity_poly.pdbx_seq_one_letter_code
_entity_poly.pdbx_strand_id
1 'polypeptide(L)'
;MGEKREKTDAILLRIRGTTRIYELYPAVQWPDQDEADEGLYRVRECRYEANRKRGRWLCIGGRKFTFMTLEAIFRHLRHEAAEAGYLDRLTAPAPPLREGMLVRWLPGNMREISTGTEPRCYRARLLSDPILWPDGQWRVVIGTSRSGGLVCCDEIQPIDAHGREVAR
;
A
#
# COMPACT_ATOMS: atom_id res chain seq x y z
N MET A 1 18.48 -19.33 -31.12
CA MET A 1 17.69 -18.21 -31.69
C MET A 1 16.64 -17.83 -30.67
N GLY A 2 16.76 -16.66 -30.03
CA GLY A 2 15.75 -16.21 -29.08
C GLY A 2 14.58 -15.63 -29.86
N GLU A 3 13.46 -16.34 -29.95
CA GLU A 3 12.24 -15.76 -30.51
C GLU A 3 11.91 -14.45 -29.79
N LYS A 4 11.79 -13.39 -30.58
CA LYS A 4 11.50 -12.05 -30.10
C LYS A 4 10.01 -12.01 -29.76
N ARG A 5 9.67 -12.39 -28.53
CA ARG A 5 8.31 -12.37 -28.01
C ARG A 5 7.86 -10.93 -27.80
N GLU A 6 6.62 -10.62 -28.18
CA GLU A 6 6.06 -9.27 -28.04
C GLU A 6 5.38 -9.12 -26.68
N LYS A 7 5.76 -8.08 -25.95
CA LYS A 7 5.07 -7.69 -24.72
C LYS A 7 3.75 -7.01 -25.11
N THR A 8 2.66 -7.36 -24.45
CA THR A 8 1.38 -6.65 -24.61
C THR A 8 1.30 -5.48 -23.64
N ASP A 9 1.63 -5.70 -22.37
CA ASP A 9 1.47 -4.70 -21.32
C ASP A 9 2.55 -4.81 -20.23
N ALA A 10 2.59 -3.82 -19.33
CA ALA A 10 3.41 -3.91 -18.13
C ALA A 10 2.73 -3.27 -16.92
N ILE A 11 2.96 -3.88 -15.76
CA ILE A 11 2.54 -3.38 -14.46
C ILE A 11 3.74 -2.75 -13.78
N LEU A 12 3.63 -1.47 -13.43
CA LEU A 12 4.62 -0.76 -12.62
C LEU A 12 4.17 -0.79 -11.16
N LEU A 13 4.95 -1.44 -10.30
CA LEU A 13 4.64 -1.55 -8.88
C LEU A 13 5.75 -0.89 -8.07
N ARG A 14 5.40 0.18 -7.34
CA ARG A 14 6.33 0.86 -6.42
C ARG A 14 6.01 0.44 -4.99
N ILE A 15 6.90 -0.35 -4.39
CA ILE A 15 6.78 -0.80 -2.99
C ILE A 15 8.00 -0.28 -2.24
N ARG A 16 7.77 0.44 -1.13
CA ARG A 16 8.84 0.92 -0.22
C ARG A 16 9.96 1.67 -0.95
N GLY A 17 9.58 2.59 -1.84
CA GLY A 17 10.53 3.37 -2.64
C GLY A 17 11.24 2.59 -3.76
N THR A 18 11.10 1.27 -3.82
CA THR A 18 11.65 0.42 -4.89
C THR A 18 10.62 0.22 -5.99
N THR A 19 11.02 0.52 -7.23
CA THR A 19 10.20 0.28 -8.41
C THR A 19 10.48 -1.11 -8.98
N ARG A 20 9.43 -1.91 -9.13
CA ARG A 20 9.44 -3.20 -9.85
C ARG A 20 8.56 -3.09 -11.09
N ILE A 21 8.98 -3.73 -12.17
CA ILE A 21 8.23 -3.75 -13.43
C ILE A 21 7.89 -5.20 -13.75
N TYR A 22 6.63 -5.50 -13.99
CA TYR A 22 6.19 -6.83 -14.40
C TYR A 22 5.68 -6.75 -15.82
N GLU A 23 6.37 -7.40 -16.75
CA GLU A 23 5.97 -7.44 -18.15
C GLU A 23 5.04 -8.61 -18.42
N LEU A 24 3.97 -8.35 -19.16
CA LEU A 24 2.94 -9.32 -19.48
C LEU A 24 3.11 -9.77 -20.94
N TYR A 25 3.23 -11.07 -21.11
CA TYR A 25 3.31 -11.72 -22.41
C TYR A 25 2.12 -12.67 -22.55
N PRO A 26 1.27 -12.51 -23.57
CA PRO A 26 0.09 -13.34 -23.74
C PRO A 26 0.49 -14.79 -24.02
N ALA A 27 -0.24 -15.74 -23.41
CA ALA A 27 0.11 -17.15 -23.43
C ALA A 27 0.07 -17.75 -24.84
N VAL A 28 -0.75 -17.19 -25.75
CA VAL A 28 -0.84 -17.56 -27.17
C VAL A 28 0.50 -17.56 -27.92
N GLN A 29 1.54 -16.91 -27.37
CA GLN A 29 2.90 -16.95 -27.90
C GLN A 29 3.64 -18.26 -27.56
N TRP A 30 3.03 -19.17 -26.80
CA TRP A 30 3.57 -20.48 -26.44
C TRP A 30 2.57 -21.59 -26.81
N PRO A 31 2.24 -21.77 -28.09
CA PRO A 31 1.23 -22.75 -28.52
C PRO A 31 1.58 -24.19 -28.17
N ASP A 32 2.87 -24.51 -28.04
CA ASP A 32 3.36 -25.86 -27.70
C ASP A 32 3.44 -26.11 -26.18
N GLN A 33 2.96 -25.21 -25.34
CA GLN A 33 3.00 -25.36 -23.88
C GLN A 33 1.62 -25.68 -23.33
N ASP A 34 1.58 -26.67 -22.44
CA ASP A 34 0.37 -27.03 -21.72
C ASP A 34 -0.20 -25.83 -20.97
N GLU A 35 -1.53 -25.67 -21.01
CA GLU A 35 -2.29 -24.57 -20.38
C GLU A 35 -2.05 -23.17 -20.97
N ALA A 36 -1.33 -23.05 -22.08
CA ALA A 36 -1.24 -21.78 -22.80
C ALA A 36 -2.55 -21.51 -23.55
N ASP A 37 -3.34 -20.55 -23.05
CA ASP A 37 -4.66 -20.23 -23.61
C ASP A 37 -4.91 -18.72 -23.70
N GLU A 38 -5.92 -18.32 -24.47
CA GLU A 38 -6.36 -16.95 -24.61
C GLU A 38 -6.77 -16.35 -23.25
N GLY A 39 -6.46 -15.07 -23.04
CA GLY A 39 -6.71 -14.39 -21.77
C GLY A 39 -5.74 -14.74 -20.63
N LEU A 40 -4.79 -15.65 -20.87
CA LEU A 40 -3.71 -15.95 -19.93
C LEU A 40 -2.41 -15.24 -20.32
N TYR A 41 -1.58 -14.99 -19.30
CA TYR A 41 -0.34 -14.27 -19.44
C TYR A 41 0.78 -14.97 -18.69
N ARG A 42 1.96 -14.96 -19.30
CA ARG A 42 3.22 -15.26 -18.64
C ARG A 42 3.87 -13.95 -18.21
N VAL A 43 4.37 -13.91 -16.98
CA VAL A 43 4.86 -12.67 -16.36
C VAL A 43 6.37 -12.69 -16.18
N ARG A 44 7.01 -11.58 -16.50
CA ARG A 44 8.45 -11.36 -16.29
C ARG A 44 8.69 -10.19 -15.34
N GLU A 45 9.20 -10.50 -14.14
CA GLU A 45 9.69 -9.47 -13.22
C GLU A 45 10.98 -8.87 -13.78
N CYS A 46 11.00 -7.56 -13.96
CA CYS A 46 12.09 -6.78 -14.52
C CYS A 46 12.60 -5.77 -13.49
N ARG A 47 13.92 -5.73 -13.34
CA ARG A 47 14.65 -4.77 -12.52
C ARG A 47 15.70 -4.06 -13.35
N TYR A 48 15.92 -2.79 -13.05
CA TYR A 48 16.96 -1.99 -13.66
C TYR A 48 18.15 -1.91 -12.71
N GLU A 49 19.29 -2.45 -13.12
CA GLU A 49 20.57 -2.39 -12.39
C GLU A 49 21.58 -1.70 -13.32
N ALA A 50 22.11 -0.54 -12.91
CA ALA A 50 23.16 0.20 -13.65
C ALA A 50 22.87 0.34 -15.16
N ASN A 51 21.71 0.88 -15.51
CA ASN A 51 21.22 1.05 -16.90
C ASN A 51 21.00 -0.25 -17.70
N ARG A 52 21.05 -1.42 -17.05
CA ARG A 52 20.71 -2.70 -17.67
C ARG A 52 19.42 -3.26 -17.08
N LYS A 53 18.51 -3.69 -17.96
CA LYS A 53 17.30 -4.39 -17.58
C LYS A 53 17.60 -5.87 -17.40
N ARG A 54 17.48 -6.36 -16.17
CA ARG A 54 17.47 -7.79 -15.86
C ARG A 54 16.04 -8.24 -15.66
N GLY A 55 15.67 -9.36 -16.28
CA GLY A 55 14.31 -9.87 -16.20
C GLY A 55 14.28 -11.36 -15.90
N ARG A 56 13.50 -11.75 -14.90
CA ARG A 56 13.28 -13.12 -14.45
C ARG A 56 11.83 -13.51 -14.73
N TRP A 57 11.62 -14.69 -15.30
CA TRP A 57 10.27 -15.25 -15.45
C TRP A 57 9.74 -15.70 -14.10
N LEU A 58 8.48 -15.37 -13.82
CA LEU A 58 7.77 -15.92 -12.68
C LEU A 58 7.51 -17.40 -12.92
N CYS A 59 7.93 -18.21 -11.96
CA CYS A 59 7.78 -19.67 -11.94
C CYS A 59 7.06 -20.04 -10.65
N ILE A 60 5.86 -20.58 -10.74
CA ILE A 60 5.06 -20.99 -9.56
C ILE A 60 5.04 -22.51 -9.47
N GLY A 61 5.21 -23.05 -8.25
CA GLY A 61 5.17 -24.49 -8.01
C GLY A 61 6.26 -25.28 -8.74
N GLY A 62 7.42 -24.67 -8.99
CA GLY A 62 8.54 -25.30 -9.72
C GLY A 62 8.33 -25.42 -11.24
N ARG A 63 7.19 -24.96 -11.79
CA ARG A 63 6.92 -25.01 -13.23
C ARG A 63 7.69 -23.91 -13.96
N LYS A 64 8.42 -24.29 -15.02
CA LYS A 64 9.17 -23.36 -15.88
C LYS A 64 8.26 -22.38 -16.63
N PHE A 65 7.09 -22.86 -17.06
CA PHE A 65 6.05 -22.08 -17.70
C PHE A 65 4.86 -22.01 -16.75
N THR A 66 4.42 -20.78 -16.46
CA THR A 66 3.26 -20.50 -15.63
C THR A 66 2.45 -19.45 -16.36
N PHE A 67 1.21 -19.79 -16.69
CA PHE A 67 0.25 -18.89 -17.30
C PHE A 67 -0.82 -18.53 -16.28
N MET A 68 -1.18 -17.26 -16.22
CA MET A 68 -2.06 -16.72 -15.20
C MET A 68 -3.05 -15.74 -15.81
N THR A 69 -4.25 -15.69 -15.26
CA THR A 69 -5.18 -14.59 -15.51
C THR A 69 -4.63 -13.30 -14.90
N LEU A 70 -5.10 -12.14 -15.37
CA LEU A 70 -4.78 -10.85 -14.74
C LEU A 70 -5.13 -10.83 -13.26
N GLU A 71 -6.27 -11.43 -12.87
CA GLU A 71 -6.69 -11.50 -11.48
C GLU A 71 -5.69 -12.28 -10.62
N ALA A 72 -5.22 -13.45 -11.09
CA ALA A 72 -4.21 -14.23 -10.39
C ALA A 72 -2.89 -13.47 -10.26
N ILE A 73 -2.51 -12.69 -11.29
CA ILE A 73 -1.34 -11.81 -11.25
C ILE A 73 -1.50 -10.76 -10.15
N PHE A 74 -2.62 -10.04 -10.10
CA PHE A 74 -2.85 -9.03 -9.07
C PHE A 74 -2.90 -9.62 -7.67
N ARG A 75 -3.49 -10.82 -7.48
CA ARG A 75 -3.45 -11.53 -6.20
C ARG A 75 -2.01 -11.88 -5.79
N HIS A 76 -1.19 -12.34 -6.72
CA HIS A 76 0.22 -12.62 -6.48
C HIS A 76 1.00 -11.36 -6.12
N LEU A 77 0.83 -10.28 -6.89
CA LEU A 77 1.48 -8.99 -6.63
C LEU A 77 1.03 -8.39 -5.29
N ARG A 78 -0.24 -8.55 -4.92
CA ARG A 78 -0.75 -8.15 -3.60
C ARG A 78 -0.04 -8.91 -2.49
N HIS A 79 0.20 -10.21 -2.65
CA HIS A 79 0.96 -10.99 -1.67
C HIS A 79 2.42 -10.55 -1.61
N GLU A 80 3.08 -10.26 -2.74
CA GLU A 80 4.45 -9.73 -2.73
C GLU A 80 4.55 -8.31 -2.15
N ALA A 81 3.50 -7.49 -2.32
CA ALA A 81 3.42 -6.14 -1.80
C ALA A 81 3.06 -6.09 -0.31
N ALA A 82 2.43 -7.13 0.21
CA ALA A 82 2.05 -7.20 1.62
C ALA A 82 3.32 -7.24 2.49
N GLU A 83 3.48 -6.24 3.35
CA GLU A 83 4.42 -6.34 4.47
C GLU A 83 4.04 -7.55 5.35
N ALA A 84 5.00 -8.15 6.05
CA ALA A 84 4.66 -9.04 7.15
C ALA A 84 3.71 -8.30 8.11
N GLY A 85 2.52 -8.85 8.33
CA GLY A 85 1.45 -8.21 9.11
C GLY A 85 0.59 -7.17 8.37
N TYR A 86 0.74 -6.95 7.06
CA TYR A 86 -0.13 -6.03 6.29
C TYR A 86 -1.59 -6.51 6.24
N LEU A 87 -1.80 -7.82 6.05
CA LEU A 87 -3.15 -8.40 6.16
C LEU A 87 -3.70 -8.21 7.58
N ASP A 88 -2.87 -8.41 8.60
CA ASP A 88 -3.27 -8.19 10.00
C ASP A 88 -3.66 -6.73 10.25
N ARG A 89 -2.96 -5.76 9.65
CA ARG A 89 -3.30 -4.32 9.68
C ARG A 89 -4.61 -4.01 8.97
N LEU A 90 -4.90 -4.66 7.84
CA LEU A 90 -6.19 -4.51 7.16
C LEU A 90 -7.37 -5.11 7.96
N THR A 91 -7.09 -6.02 8.88
CA THR A 91 -8.08 -6.58 9.81
C THR A 91 -8.02 -5.97 11.21
N ALA A 92 -7.16 -4.97 11.43
CA ALA A 92 -7.00 -4.36 12.74
C ALA A 92 -8.34 -3.75 13.17
N PRO A 93 -8.79 -3.95 14.43
CA PRO A 93 -10.05 -3.38 14.89
C PRO A 93 -10.00 -1.86 14.79
N ALA A 94 -11.16 -1.25 14.50
CA ALA A 94 -11.29 0.20 14.50
C ALA A 94 -10.94 0.75 15.90
N PRO A 95 -10.14 1.84 15.99
CA PRO A 95 -9.89 2.48 17.26
C PRO A 95 -11.21 3.03 17.85
N PRO A 96 -11.34 3.13 19.18
CA PRO A 96 -12.55 3.58 19.87
C PRO A 96 -12.73 5.11 19.78
N LEU A 97 -12.67 5.65 18.57
CA LEU A 97 -12.88 7.05 18.23
C LEU A 97 -14.22 7.20 17.51
N ARG A 98 -14.84 8.37 17.64
CA ARG A 98 -16.12 8.69 17.01
C ARG A 98 -16.14 10.14 16.55
N GLU A 99 -16.94 10.39 15.52
CA GLU A 99 -17.26 11.75 15.10
C GLU A 99 -17.69 12.63 16.29
N GLY A 100 -17.24 13.88 16.31
CA GLY A 100 -17.56 14.85 17.36
C GLY A 100 -16.63 14.82 18.58
N MET A 101 -15.82 13.77 18.76
CA MET A 101 -14.84 13.71 19.86
C MET A 101 -13.80 14.82 19.74
N LEU A 102 -13.35 15.32 20.90
CA LEU A 102 -12.24 16.25 20.99
C LEU A 102 -10.93 15.47 21.06
N VAL A 103 -9.95 15.92 20.28
CA VAL A 103 -8.62 15.31 20.23
C VAL A 103 -7.54 16.39 20.27
N ARG A 104 -6.38 15.99 20.79
CA ARG A 104 -5.11 16.68 20.60
C ARG A 104 -4.42 16.04 19.41
N TRP A 105 -4.19 16.80 18.34
CA TRP A 105 -3.43 16.36 17.18
C TRP A 105 -2.00 16.88 17.24
N LEU A 106 -1.05 15.98 17.02
CA LEU A 106 0.38 16.25 16.90
C LEU A 106 0.81 15.87 15.48
N PRO A 107 0.91 16.85 14.56
CA PRO A 107 1.32 16.57 13.18
C PRO A 107 2.65 15.80 13.14
N GLY A 108 2.72 14.73 12.34
CA GLY A 108 3.90 13.88 12.27
C GLY A 108 5.21 14.63 11.95
N ASN A 109 5.14 15.71 11.18
CA ASN A 109 6.28 16.57 10.84
C ASN A 109 6.80 17.44 12.01
N MET A 110 6.09 17.51 13.14
CA MET A 110 6.54 18.22 14.34
C MET A 110 7.18 17.30 15.39
N ARG A 111 7.18 15.98 15.19
CA ARG A 111 7.87 15.04 16.09
C ARG A 111 9.40 15.15 16.04
N GLU A 112 9.96 15.72 14.95
CA GLU A 112 11.41 15.78 14.71
C GLU A 112 12.04 17.16 14.94
N ILE A 113 11.28 18.19 15.34
CA ILE A 113 11.84 19.53 15.61
C ILE A 113 12.56 19.50 16.97
N SER A 114 13.82 19.07 16.94
CA SER A 114 14.76 18.96 18.06
C SER A 114 15.40 20.29 18.49
N THR A 115 14.73 21.41 18.26
CA THR A 115 15.24 22.75 18.58
C THR A 115 14.35 23.49 19.56
N GLY A 116 14.29 22.99 20.80
CA GLY A 116 13.88 23.76 21.99
C GLY A 116 12.49 24.40 21.98
N THR A 117 11.65 24.09 21.00
CA THR A 117 10.30 24.65 20.83
C THR A 117 9.32 23.51 21.03
N GLU A 118 8.49 23.57 22.07
CA GLU A 118 7.48 22.54 22.33
C GLU A 118 6.63 22.31 21.06
N PRO A 119 6.44 21.04 20.63
CA PRO A 119 5.67 20.74 19.43
C PRO A 119 4.27 21.33 19.57
N ARG A 120 3.86 22.17 18.61
CA ARG A 120 2.55 22.81 18.62
C ARG A 120 1.49 21.73 18.41
N CYS A 121 0.84 21.35 19.49
CA CYS A 121 -0.34 20.51 19.43
C CYS A 121 -1.59 21.35 19.13
N TYR A 122 -2.51 20.78 18.35
CA TYR A 122 -3.77 21.43 18.00
C TYR A 122 -4.92 20.72 18.66
N ARG A 123 -5.81 21.48 19.28
CA ARG A 123 -7.12 20.97 19.69
C ARG A 123 -8.01 20.91 18.46
N ALA A 124 -8.49 19.72 18.14
CA ALA A 124 -9.34 19.46 16.98
C ALA A 124 -10.60 18.71 17.39
N ARG A 125 -11.61 18.78 16.55
CA ARG A 125 -12.80 17.92 16.64
C ARG A 125 -12.76 16.92 15.49
N LEU A 126 -13.10 15.65 15.79
CA LEU A 126 -13.25 14.65 14.74
C LEU A 126 -14.50 14.98 13.91
N LEU A 127 -14.35 14.98 12.59
CA LEU A 127 -15.41 15.20 11.61
C LEU A 127 -15.83 13.90 10.92
N SER A 128 -15.23 12.77 11.31
CA SER A 128 -15.60 11.44 10.83
C SER A 128 -15.32 10.41 11.92
N ASP A 129 -15.98 9.26 11.78
CA ASP A 129 -15.52 8.01 12.40
C ASP A 129 -14.19 7.54 11.76
N PRO A 130 -13.47 6.58 12.38
CA PRO A 130 -12.28 5.98 11.80
C PRO A 130 -12.54 5.31 10.45
N ILE A 131 -11.66 5.58 9.49
CA ILE A 131 -11.66 5.02 8.14
C ILE A 131 -10.38 4.21 7.96
N LEU A 132 -10.50 2.94 7.60
CA LEU A 132 -9.34 2.10 7.29
C LEU A 132 -8.84 2.46 5.88
N TRP A 133 -7.60 2.94 5.81
CA TRP A 133 -6.98 3.31 4.54
C TRP A 133 -6.31 2.09 3.87
N PRO A 134 -6.11 2.08 2.53
CA PRO A 134 -5.49 0.95 1.83
C PRO A 134 -4.07 0.58 2.28
N ASP A 135 -3.38 1.42 3.03
CA ASP A 135 -2.07 1.11 3.64
C ASP A 135 -2.20 0.38 4.99
N GLY A 136 -3.42 0.10 5.45
CA GLY A 136 -3.70 -0.58 6.71
C GLY A 136 -3.68 0.34 7.94
N GLN A 137 -3.59 1.66 7.75
CA GLN A 137 -3.68 2.62 8.85
C GLN A 137 -5.12 3.13 9.01
N TRP A 138 -5.56 3.25 10.25
CA TRP A 138 -6.80 3.95 10.59
C TRP A 138 -6.58 5.45 10.53
N ARG A 139 -7.47 6.16 9.84
CA ARG A 139 -7.44 7.61 9.69
C ARG A 139 -8.76 8.24 10.07
N VAL A 140 -8.73 9.51 10.46
CA VAL A 140 -9.93 10.31 10.73
C VAL A 140 -9.80 11.66 10.05
N VAL A 141 -10.94 12.25 9.69
CA VAL A 141 -10.97 13.65 9.28
C VAL A 141 -11.06 14.49 10.55
N ILE A 142 -10.15 15.45 10.69
CA ILE A 142 -10.18 16.42 11.79
C ILE A 142 -10.56 17.80 11.27
N GLY A 143 -11.24 18.57 12.12
CA GLY A 143 -11.48 19.99 11.95
C GLY A 143 -10.71 20.77 13.02
N THR A 144 -9.85 21.68 12.59
CA THR A 144 -9.24 22.70 13.44
C THR A 144 -9.82 24.07 13.11
N SER A 145 -9.51 25.09 13.92
CA SER A 145 -9.92 26.47 13.63
C SER A 145 -9.30 27.07 12.36
N ARG A 146 -8.30 26.40 11.74
CA ARG A 146 -7.55 26.92 10.59
C ARG A 146 -7.54 25.99 9.37
N SER A 147 -7.82 24.71 9.55
CA SER A 147 -7.79 23.70 8.47
C SER A 147 -8.53 22.42 8.88
N GLY A 148 -9.01 21.68 7.88
CA GLY A 148 -9.43 20.30 8.02
C GLY A 148 -8.50 19.37 7.24
N GLY A 149 -8.32 18.13 7.72
CA GLY A 149 -7.41 17.19 7.07
C GLY A 149 -7.63 15.75 7.51
N LEU A 150 -7.28 14.82 6.63
CA LEU A 150 -7.21 13.40 6.94
C LEU A 150 -5.89 13.10 7.66
N VAL A 151 -5.95 12.57 8.88
CA VAL A 151 -4.78 12.30 9.73
C VAL A 151 -4.81 10.88 10.26
N CYS A 152 -3.64 10.32 10.56
CA CYS A 152 -3.54 8.98 11.12
C CYS A 152 -3.97 8.96 12.59
N CYS A 153 -4.65 7.89 13.02
CA CYS A 153 -5.19 7.77 14.37
C CYS A 153 -4.10 7.69 15.46
N ASP A 154 -2.86 7.35 15.09
CA ASP A 154 -1.67 7.33 15.96
C ASP A 154 -1.03 8.73 16.16
N GLU A 155 -1.47 9.74 15.40
CA GLU A 155 -1.08 11.14 15.55
C GLU A 155 -2.01 11.92 16.48
N ILE A 156 -3.09 11.30 16.95
CA ILE A 156 -4.11 11.95 17.77
C ILE A 156 -4.26 11.29 19.14
N GLN A 157 -4.58 12.11 20.12
CA GLN A 157 -4.84 11.72 21.50
C GLN A 157 -6.22 12.22 21.91
N PRO A 158 -7.16 11.33 22.27
CA PRO A 158 -8.45 11.71 22.81
C PRO A 158 -8.32 12.61 24.04
N ILE A 159 -9.11 13.69 24.10
CA ILE A 159 -9.13 14.61 25.24
C ILE A 159 -10.56 14.99 25.65
N ASP A 160 -10.73 15.37 26.92
CA ASP A 160 -11.97 15.91 27.46
C ASP A 160 -12.16 17.40 27.10
N ALA A 161 -13.25 17.99 27.61
CA ALA A 161 -13.53 19.42 27.44
C ALA A 161 -12.46 20.35 28.04
N HIS A 162 -11.69 19.86 29.01
CA HIS A 162 -10.62 20.57 29.71
C HIS A 162 -9.23 20.30 29.12
N GLY A 163 -9.13 19.47 28.07
CA GLY A 163 -7.87 19.11 27.44
C GLY A 163 -7.08 18.02 28.16
N ARG A 164 -7.70 17.30 29.08
CA ARG A 164 -7.09 16.15 29.76
C ARG A 164 -7.27 14.91 28.91
N GLU A 165 -6.29 14.02 28.95
CA GLU A 165 -6.37 12.74 28.24
C GLU A 165 -7.54 11.90 28.76
N VAL A 166 -8.30 11.31 27.83
CA VAL A 166 -9.30 10.28 28.14
C VAL A 166 -8.70 8.93 27.79
N ALA A 167 -8.87 7.96 28.69
CA ALA A 167 -8.38 6.60 28.47
C ALA A 167 -8.93 6.03 27.15
N ARG A 168 -8.06 5.33 26.41
CA ARG A 168 -8.40 4.63 25.17
C ARG A 168 -9.20 3.36 25.46
#